data_AF-A0A923WMM4-F1
#
_entry.id   AF-A0A923WMM4-F1
#
_cell.length_a   1.000
_cell.length_b   1.000
_cell.length_c   1.000
_cell.angle_alpha   90.00
_cell.angle_beta   90.00
_cell.angle_gamma   90.00
#
_symmetry.space_group_name_H-M   'P 1'
#
loop_
_entity.id
_entity.type
_entity.pdbx_description
1 polymer ?
#
loop_
_entity_poly.entity_id
_entity_poly.type
_entity_poly.pdbx_seq_one_letter_code
_entity_poly.pdbx_strand_id
1 'polypeptide(L)'
;MNLRPGSALWLLRHELRLLFFNASTKTDKGVATRGISKAGIALWAGAAVLLHGLAFALLSALAGATLQKAHMLVMGLSALYAIVLSMMLSSALKLSVAVLFERADLDLLLSSPLPTRAIFTVRLFGIAIGIAAMFLFFLAPLAHAGLVLGQLRWLAI
;
A
#
# COMPACT_ATOMS: atom_id res chain seq x y z
N MET A 1 -19.95 1.05 13.59
CA MET A 1 -20.34 2.24 12.80
C MET A 1 -21.19 1.79 11.61
N ASN A 2 -22.49 2.10 11.62
CA ASN A 2 -23.37 1.83 10.47
C ASN A 2 -23.23 2.99 9.48
N LEU A 3 -22.56 2.74 8.36
CA LEU A 3 -22.37 3.74 7.30
C LEU A 3 -23.64 3.80 6.45
N ARG A 4 -24.11 5.01 6.13
CA ARG A 4 -25.28 5.22 5.27
C ARG A 4 -25.01 4.59 3.89
N PRO A 5 -25.87 3.68 3.38
CA PRO A 5 -25.76 3.16 2.02
C PRO A 5 -25.71 4.31 1.00
N GLY A 6 -24.82 4.19 0.00
CA GLY A 6 -24.59 5.25 -1.01
C GLY A 6 -23.73 6.42 -0.55
N SER A 7 -23.28 6.46 0.71
CA SER A 7 -22.27 7.44 1.14
C SER A 7 -20.87 7.11 0.61
N ALA A 8 -20.02 8.12 0.44
CA ALA A 8 -18.64 7.96 -0.04
C ALA A 8 -17.83 6.99 0.83
N LEU A 9 -17.99 7.03 2.16
CA LEU A 9 -17.26 6.15 3.06
C LEU A 9 -17.78 4.71 3.03
N TRP A 10 -19.09 4.52 2.77
CA TRP A 10 -19.67 3.20 2.53
C TRP A 10 -19.12 2.59 1.22
N LEU A 11 -19.07 3.38 0.15
CA LEU A 11 -18.49 2.99 -1.14
C LEU A 11 -16.99 2.67 -1.00
N LEU A 12 -16.22 3.50 -0.28
CA LEU A 12 -14.79 3.28 -0.08
C LEU A 12 -14.50 1.97 0.65
N ARG A 13 -15.26 1.68 1.72
CA ARG A 13 -15.15 0.39 2.42
C ARG A 13 -15.44 -0.78 1.49
N HIS A 14 -16.41 -0.63 0.59
CA HIS A 14 -16.74 -1.65 -0.39
C HIS A 14 -15.61 -1.85 -1.41
N GLU A 15 -15.04 -0.77 -1.94
CA GLU A 15 -13.88 -0.82 -2.84
C GLU A 15 -12.66 -1.47 -2.18
N LEU A 16 -12.33 -1.12 -0.93
CA LEU A 16 -11.22 -1.75 -0.18
C LEU A 16 -11.45 -3.25 0.04
N ARG A 17 -12.69 -3.63 0.29
CA ARG A 17 -13.07 -5.05 0.39
C ARG A 17 -12.88 -5.75 -0.97
N LEU A 18 -13.30 -5.14 -2.07
CA LEU A 18 -13.09 -5.68 -3.41
C LEU A 18 -11.60 -5.82 -3.74
N LEU A 19 -10.77 -4.83 -3.40
CA LEU A 19 -9.33 -4.91 -3.56
C LEU A 19 -8.75 -6.13 -2.85
N PHE A 20 -9.14 -6.36 -1.59
CA PHE A 20 -8.71 -7.55 -0.84
C PHE A 20 -9.19 -8.85 -1.49
N PHE A 21 -10.42 -8.90 -1.98
CA PHE A 21 -10.95 -10.11 -2.62
C PHE A 21 -10.34 -10.37 -3.99
N ASN A 22 -10.02 -9.32 -4.75
CA ASN A 22 -9.37 -9.40 -6.05
C ASN A 22 -7.87 -9.69 -5.96
N ALA A 23 -7.25 -9.50 -4.78
CA ALA A 23 -5.86 -9.84 -4.53
C ALA A 23 -5.59 -11.37 -4.45
N SER A 24 -6.61 -12.21 -4.66
CA SER A 24 -6.46 -13.67 -4.68
C SER A 24 -5.53 -14.15 -5.79
N THR A 25 -4.64 -15.07 -5.47
CA THR A 25 -3.84 -15.80 -6.46
C THR A 25 -4.74 -16.76 -7.24
N LYS A 26 -4.74 -16.64 -8.57
CA LYS A 26 -5.30 -17.67 -9.46
C LYS A 26 -4.61 -18.99 -9.11
N THR A 27 -5.37 -19.94 -8.57
CA THR A 27 -4.88 -21.29 -8.38
C THR A 27 -5.03 -22.01 -9.72
N ASP A 28 -3.99 -22.69 -10.21
CA ASP A 28 -3.96 -23.39 -11.51
C ASP A 28 -5.12 -24.39 -11.72
N LYS A 29 -5.84 -24.75 -10.66
CA LYS A 29 -6.95 -25.72 -10.68
C LYS A 29 -8.34 -25.14 -10.97
N GLY A 30 -8.43 -23.93 -11.52
CA GLY A 30 -9.69 -23.37 -12.04
C GLY A 30 -10.75 -22.95 -11.01
N VAL A 31 -10.59 -23.31 -9.73
CA VAL A 31 -11.45 -22.81 -8.66
C VAL A 31 -10.87 -21.49 -8.14
N ALA A 32 -11.40 -20.37 -8.64
CA ALA A 32 -11.09 -19.06 -8.11
C ALA A 32 -11.55 -18.99 -6.64
N THR A 33 -10.62 -19.16 -5.70
CA THR A 33 -10.90 -18.90 -4.29
C THR A 33 -11.03 -17.38 -4.11
N ARG A 34 -12.17 -16.92 -3.57
CA ARG A 34 -12.39 -15.49 -3.31
C ARG A 34 -11.47 -15.03 -2.17
N GLY A 35 -10.59 -14.08 -2.43
CA GLY A 35 -9.70 -13.48 -1.43
C GLY A 35 -8.37 -14.20 -1.20
N ILE A 36 -7.58 -13.66 -0.28
CA ILE A 36 -6.24 -14.16 0.01
C ILE A 36 -6.36 -15.48 0.79
N SER A 37 -5.73 -16.54 0.29
CA SER A 37 -5.72 -17.85 0.96
C SER A 37 -5.03 -17.76 2.32
N LYS A 38 -5.33 -18.68 3.26
CA LYS A 38 -4.63 -18.75 4.56
C LYS A 38 -3.10 -18.83 4.39
N ALA A 39 -2.65 -19.57 3.37
CA ALA A 39 -1.24 -19.66 3.00
C ALA A 39 -0.68 -18.32 2.49
N GLY A 40 -1.45 -17.58 1.67
CA GLY A 40 -1.07 -16.24 1.24
C GLY A 40 -0.97 -15.26 2.41
N ILE A 41 -1.94 -15.28 3.33
CA ILE A 41 -1.89 -14.45 4.55
C ILE A 41 -0.67 -14.81 5.39
N ALA A 42 -0.40 -16.10 5.61
CA ALA A 42 0.79 -16.56 6.33
C ALA A 42 2.10 -16.13 5.64
N LEU A 43 2.16 -16.18 4.31
CA LEU A 43 3.31 -15.73 3.54
C LEU A 43 3.55 -14.22 3.71
N TRP A 44 2.52 -13.39 3.52
CA TRP A 44 2.62 -11.94 3.67
C TRP A 44 2.92 -11.53 5.12
N ALA A 45 2.32 -12.20 6.11
CA ALA A 45 2.62 -11.97 7.51
C ALA A 45 4.06 -12.37 7.85
N GLY A 46 4.51 -13.53 7.36
CA GLY A 46 5.89 -13.99 7.52
C GLY A 46 6.89 -13.02 6.89
N ALA A 47 6.63 -12.57 5.66
CA ALA A 47 7.44 -11.55 4.99
C ALA A 47 7.46 -10.23 5.79
N ALA A 48 6.33 -9.79 6.33
CA ALA A 48 6.26 -8.58 7.16
C ALA A 48 7.15 -8.70 8.39
N VAL A 49 7.06 -9.82 9.11
CA VAL A 49 7.88 -10.10 10.30
C VAL A 49 9.37 -10.15 9.94
N LEU A 50 9.73 -10.82 8.85
CA LEU A 50 11.11 -10.89 8.38
C LEU A 50 11.66 -9.50 8.01
N LEU A 51 10.90 -8.69 7.27
CA LEU A 51 11.31 -7.33 6.89
C LEU A 51 11.49 -6.43 8.12
N HIS A 52 10.58 -6.48 9.09
CA HIS A 52 10.71 -5.73 10.34
C HIS A 52 11.88 -6.21 11.19
N GLY A 53 12.10 -7.54 11.26
CA GLY A 53 13.25 -8.12 11.95
C GLY A 53 14.58 -7.70 11.34
N LEU A 54 14.70 -7.75 10.01
CA LEU A 54 15.89 -7.29 9.29
C LEU A 54 16.12 -5.79 9.46
N ALA A 55 15.07 -4.97 9.37
CA ALA A 55 15.17 -3.53 9.60
C ALA A 55 15.65 -3.24 11.03
N PHE A 56 15.06 -3.89 12.03
CA PHE A 56 15.48 -3.74 13.43
C PHE A 56 16.92 -4.18 13.66
N ALA A 57 17.32 -5.34 13.12
CA ALA A 57 18.70 -5.83 13.20
C ALA A 57 19.70 -4.85 12.55
N LEU A 58 19.37 -4.34 11.36
CA LEU A 58 20.22 -3.39 10.64
C LEU A 58 20.38 -2.07 11.40
N LEU A 59 19.29 -1.49 11.91
CA LEU A 59 19.35 -0.24 12.67
C LEU A 59 19.99 -0.41 14.06
N SER A 60 19.75 -1.53 14.74
CA SER A 60 20.36 -1.81 16.05
C SER A 60 21.88 -2.00 15.94
N ALA A 61 22.36 -2.69 14.91
CA ALA A 61 23.79 -2.78 14.60
C ALA A 61 24.41 -1.40 14.30
N LEU A 62 23.61 -0.48 13.76
CA LEU A 62 24.02 0.89 13.48
C LEU A 62 24.04 1.81 14.70
N ALA A 63 23.42 1.44 15.82
CA ALA A 63 23.34 2.28 17.01
C ALA A 63 24.73 2.59 17.63
N GLY A 64 25.70 1.69 17.44
CA GLY A 64 27.10 1.91 17.83
C GLY A 64 27.99 2.50 16.73
N ALA A 65 27.45 2.79 15.54
CA ALA A 65 28.23 3.30 14.41
C ALA A 65 28.52 4.81 14.55
N THR A 66 29.61 5.26 13.92
CA THR A 66 29.94 6.69 13.88
C THR A 66 28.84 7.51 13.21
N LEU A 67 28.65 8.75 13.67
CA LEU A 67 27.61 9.66 13.17
C LEU A 67 27.65 9.80 11.64
N GLN A 68 28.84 9.80 11.05
CA GLN A 68 29.06 9.92 9.61
C GLN A 68 28.53 8.71 8.81
N LYS A 69 28.74 7.48 9.31
CA LYS A 69 28.21 6.27 8.66
C LYS A 69 26.68 6.25 8.70
N ALA A 70 26.10 6.65 9.84
CA ALA A 70 24.65 6.76 9.98
C ALA A 70 24.05 7.81 9.03
N HIS A 71 24.72 8.97 8.86
CA HIS A 71 24.25 10.02 7.95
C HIS A 71 24.27 9.59 6.48
N MET A 72 25.35 8.94 6.04
CA MET A 72 25.46 8.43 4.67
C MET A 72 24.37 7.40 4.34
N LEU A 73 24.04 6.53 5.29
CA LEU A 73 22.97 5.54 5.13
C LEU A 73 21.59 6.19 5.06
N VAL A 74 21.31 7.17 5.92
CA VAL A 74 20.04 7.93 5.86
C VAL A 74 19.91 8.64 4.51
N MET A 75 20.95 9.34 4.05
CA MET A 75 20.93 10.00 2.73
C MET A 75 20.68 9.01 1.57
N GLY A 76 21.42 7.89 1.54
CA GLY A 76 21.26 6.88 0.50
C GLY A 76 19.85 6.28 0.48
N LEU A 77 19.27 6.03 1.67
CA LEU A 77 17.92 5.52 1.79
C LEU A 77 16.86 6.57 1.44
N SER A 78 17.04 7.84 1.81
CA SER A 78 16.14 8.91 1.37
C SER A 78 16.12 9.05 -0.15
N ALA A 79 17.28 8.94 -0.82
CA ALA A 79 17.34 8.95 -2.27
C ALA A 79 16.60 7.73 -2.88
N LEU A 80 16.79 6.54 -2.31
CA LEU A 80 16.07 5.34 -2.73
C LEU A 80 14.55 5.51 -2.55
N TYR A 81 14.11 6.07 -1.43
CA TYR A 81 12.70 6.34 -1.15
C TYR A 81 12.12 7.33 -2.16
N ALA A 82 12.85 8.38 -2.52
CA ALA A 82 12.41 9.33 -3.55
C ALA A 82 12.21 8.65 -4.92
N ILE A 83 13.10 7.73 -5.30
CA ILE A 83 12.98 6.95 -6.53
C ILE A 83 11.75 6.04 -6.45
N VAL A 84 11.61 5.30 -5.35
CA VAL A 84 10.49 4.38 -5.15
C VAL A 84 9.15 5.12 -5.10
N LEU A 85 9.10 6.31 -4.49
CA LEU A 85 7.95 7.20 -4.49
C LEU A 85 7.57 7.63 -5.91
N SER A 86 8.54 7.99 -6.74
CA SER A 86 8.30 8.31 -8.15
C SER A 86 7.71 7.12 -8.92
N MET A 87 8.24 5.91 -8.68
CA MET A 87 7.69 4.68 -9.27
C MET A 87 6.26 4.38 -8.77
N MET A 88 6.00 4.59 -7.48
CA MET A 88 4.68 4.44 -6.87
C MET A 88 3.68 5.40 -7.50
N LEU A 89 4.06 6.67 -7.66
CA LEU A 89 3.22 7.70 -8.28
C LEU A 89 2.94 7.39 -9.74
N SER A 90 3.96 7.00 -10.52
CA SER A 90 3.81 6.60 -11.92
C SER A 90 2.85 5.42 -12.07
N SER A 91 3.00 4.39 -11.21
CA SER A 91 2.12 3.23 -11.19
C SER A 91 0.68 3.61 -10.85
N ALA A 92 0.49 4.54 -9.90
CA ALA A 92 -0.82 5.03 -9.51
C ALA A 92 -1.52 5.83 -10.61
N LEU A 93 -0.80 6.71 -11.30
CA LEU A 93 -1.33 7.47 -12.43
C LEU A 93 -1.74 6.52 -13.56
N LYS A 94 -0.88 5.56 -13.92
CA LYS A 94 -1.18 4.56 -14.95
C LYS A 94 -2.44 3.75 -14.62
N LEU A 95 -2.55 3.23 -13.39
CA LEU A 95 -3.72 2.46 -12.98
C LEU A 95 -4.98 3.33 -12.92
N SER A 96 -4.85 4.59 -12.52
CA SER A 96 -5.97 5.54 -12.49
C SER A 96 -6.54 5.79 -13.88
N VAL A 97 -5.68 6.00 -14.89
CA VAL A 97 -6.12 6.18 -16.27
C VAL A 97 -6.84 4.93 -16.78
N ALA A 98 -6.26 3.74 -16.55
CA ALA A 98 -6.86 2.48 -16.99
C ALA A 98 -8.24 2.25 -16.34
N VAL A 99 -8.38 2.49 -15.04
CA VAL A 99 -9.65 2.27 -14.33
C VAL A 99 -10.71 3.32 -14.68
N LEU A 100 -10.32 4.58 -14.91
CA LEU A 100 -11.28 5.66 -15.15
C LEU A 100 -11.72 5.78 -16.61
N PHE A 101 -10.84 5.47 -17.57
CA PHE A 101 -11.09 5.75 -18.98
C PHE A 101 -11.09 4.53 -19.89
N GLU A 102 -10.27 3.51 -19.59
CA GLU A 102 -10.18 2.31 -20.44
C GLU A 102 -11.25 1.27 -20.07
N ARG A 103 -11.77 1.35 -18.85
CA ARG A 103 -12.77 0.42 -18.34
C ARG A 103 -14.16 0.99 -18.56
N ALA A 104 -14.99 0.27 -19.32
CA ALA A 104 -16.37 0.66 -19.63
C ALA A 104 -17.33 0.58 -18.41
N ASP A 105 -16.81 0.55 -17.18
CA ASP A 105 -17.61 0.55 -15.95
C ASP A 105 -18.01 1.98 -15.51
N LEU A 106 -17.34 3.02 -16.00
CA LEU A 106 -17.66 4.42 -15.67
C LEU A 106 -19.05 4.83 -16.16
N ASP A 107 -19.41 4.52 -17.41
CA ASP A 107 -20.71 4.88 -17.99
C ASP A 107 -21.87 4.25 -17.21
N LEU A 108 -21.69 3.00 -16.77
CA LEU A 108 -22.63 2.30 -15.92
C LEU A 108 -22.76 3.00 -14.54
N LEU A 109 -21.64 3.40 -13.94
CA LEU A 109 -21.64 4.09 -12.65
C LEU A 109 -22.27 5.48 -12.73
N LEU A 110 -22.12 6.20 -13.85
CA LEU A 110 -22.75 7.51 -14.07
C LEU A 110 -24.27 7.42 -14.28
N SER A 111 -24.77 6.29 -14.77
CA SER A 111 -26.22 6.03 -14.86
C SER A 111 -26.87 5.63 -13.52
N SER A 112 -26.05 5.32 -12.51
CA SER A 112 -26.55 4.97 -11.17
C SER A 112 -26.97 6.22 -10.38
N PRO A 113 -27.91 6.12 -9.41
CA PRO A 113 -28.37 7.26 -8.60
C PRO A 113 -27.34 7.75 -7.57
N LEU A 114 -26.05 7.47 -7.77
CA LEU A 114 -24.96 7.87 -6.89
C LEU A 114 -24.33 9.19 -7.33
N PRO A 115 -23.90 10.05 -6.39
CA PRO A 115 -23.26 11.30 -6.74
C PRO A 115 -21.91 11.05 -7.43
N THR A 116 -21.74 11.60 -8.64
CA THR A 116 -20.55 11.46 -9.49
C THR A 116 -19.24 11.73 -8.75
N ARG A 117 -19.18 12.83 -7.98
CA ARG A 117 -17.99 13.18 -7.17
C ARG A 117 -17.56 12.05 -6.23
N ALA A 118 -18.51 11.36 -5.60
CA ALA A 118 -18.20 10.30 -4.66
C ALA A 118 -17.60 9.09 -5.38
N ILE A 119 -18.10 8.75 -6.57
CA ILE A 119 -17.59 7.63 -7.38
C ILE A 119 -16.12 7.89 -7.75
N PHE A 120 -15.82 9.06 -8.33
CA PHE A 120 -14.45 9.41 -8.72
C PHE A 120 -13.50 9.43 -7.52
N THR A 121 -13.88 10.11 -6.42
CA THR A 121 -13.04 10.17 -5.22
C THR A 121 -12.77 8.78 -4.67
N VAL A 122 -13.80 7.95 -4.52
CA VAL A 122 -13.66 6.62 -3.94
C VAL A 122 -12.80 5.69 -4.81
N ARG A 123 -12.98 5.72 -6.13
CA ARG A 123 -12.16 4.93 -7.07
C ARG A 123 -10.69 5.33 -6.99
N LEU A 124 -10.41 6.62 -7.05
CA LEU A 124 -9.05 7.14 -7.00
C LEU A 124 -8.39 6.86 -5.65
N PHE A 125 -9.11 7.03 -4.54
CA PHE A 125 -8.63 6.66 -3.21
C PHE A 125 -8.38 5.16 -3.06
N GLY A 126 -9.24 4.30 -3.63
CA GLY A 126 -9.02 2.86 -3.63
C GLY A 126 -7.71 2.48 -4.33
N ILE A 127 -7.44 3.08 -5.50
CA ILE A 127 -6.19 2.92 -6.23
C ILE A 127 -5.00 3.41 -5.41
N ALA A 128 -5.10 4.62 -4.86
CA ALA A 128 -4.05 5.21 -4.05
C ALA A 128 -3.72 4.34 -2.83
N ILE A 129 -4.73 3.86 -2.09
CA ILE A 129 -4.55 3.00 -0.92
C ILE A 129 -3.94 1.65 -1.34
N GLY A 130 -4.45 1.02 -2.41
CA GLY A 130 -3.95 -0.28 -2.85
C GLY A 130 -2.47 -0.23 -3.25
N ILE A 131 -2.09 0.78 -4.01
CA ILE A 131 -0.70 0.96 -4.44
C ILE A 131 0.17 1.39 -3.27
N ALA A 132 -0.24 2.41 -2.50
CA ALA A 132 0.53 2.86 -1.35
C ALA A 132 0.75 1.73 -0.33
N ALA A 133 -0.26 0.90 -0.07
CA ALA A 133 -0.12 -0.24 0.84
C ALA A 133 0.95 -1.23 0.38
N MET A 134 1.03 -1.51 -0.93
CA MET A 134 2.05 -2.42 -1.47
C MET A 134 3.46 -1.84 -1.31
N PHE A 135 3.67 -0.57 -1.61
CA PHE A 135 4.99 0.07 -1.49
C PHE A 135 5.38 0.29 -0.02
N LEU A 136 4.45 0.76 0.82
CA LEU A 136 4.67 0.94 2.26
C LEU A 136 4.93 -0.37 2.98
N PHE A 137 4.41 -1.50 2.51
CA PHE A 137 4.73 -2.81 3.07
C PHE A 137 6.25 -3.07 3.08
N PHE A 138 6.96 -2.67 2.02
CA PHE A 138 8.41 -2.85 1.92
C PHE A 138 9.21 -1.72 2.57
N LEU A 139 8.70 -0.49 2.55
CA LEU A 139 9.42 0.69 3.05
C LEU A 139 9.20 0.95 4.54
N ALA A 140 7.95 0.88 5.02
CA ALA A 140 7.59 1.20 6.40
C ALA A 140 8.41 0.49 7.51
N PRO A 141 8.91 -0.76 7.34
CA PRO A 141 9.72 -1.42 8.36
C PRO A 141 10.91 -0.60 8.86
N LEU A 142 11.59 0.17 7.99
CA LEU A 142 12.73 0.99 8.40
C LEU A 142 12.31 2.17 9.28
N ALA A 143 11.24 2.88 8.89
CA ALA A 143 10.71 3.99 9.67
C ALA A 143 10.21 3.51 11.05
N HIS A 144 9.50 2.37 11.09
CA HIS A 144 9.04 1.76 12.33
C HIS A 144 10.19 1.31 13.23
N ALA A 145 11.19 0.61 12.68
CA ALA A 145 12.36 0.18 13.44
C ALA A 145 13.12 1.37 14.03
N GLY A 146 13.27 2.46 13.27
CA GLY A 146 13.89 3.69 13.76
C GLY A 146 13.11 4.33 14.91
N LEU A 147 11.78 4.35 14.82
CA LEU A 147 10.90 4.84 15.89
C LEU A 147 11.06 4.01 17.18
N VAL A 148 11.05 2.67 17.07
CA VAL A 148 11.21 1.75 18.22
C VAL A 148 12.58 1.91 18.89
N LEU A 149 13.63 2.19 18.11
CA LEU A 149 14.98 2.42 18.61
C LEU A 149 15.22 3.86 19.10
N GLY A 150 14.20 4.73 19.10
CA GLY A 150 14.30 6.13 19.54
C GLY A 150 15.05 7.05 18.56
N GLN A 151 15.31 6.60 17.34
CA GLN A 151 16.04 7.36 16.32
C GLN A 151 15.06 8.10 15.39
N LEU A 152 14.60 9.29 15.81
CA LEU A 152 13.61 10.08 15.05
C LEU A 152 14.04 10.47 13.62
N ARG A 153 15.34 10.45 13.32
CA ARG A 153 15.88 10.75 11.97
C ARG A 153 15.32 9.83 10.88
N TRP A 154 14.91 8.62 11.24
CA TRP A 154 14.35 7.64 10.29
C TRP A 154 12.90 7.93 9.92
N LEU A 155 12.22 8.83 10.64
CA LEU A 155 10.88 9.30 10.30
C LEU A 155 10.89 10.36 9.18
N ALA A 156 12.05 10.96 8.91
CA ALA A 156 12.22 11.99 7.89
C ALA A 156 12.57 11.42 6.50
N ILE A 157 12.69 10.10 6.39
CA ILE A 157 12.96 9.35 5.15
C ILE A 157 11.63 9.04 4.47
#